data_AF-A0A6J6E518-F1
#
_entry.id   AF-A0A6J6E518-F1
#
_cell.length_a   1.000
_cell.length_b   1.000
_cell.length_c   1.000
_cell.angle_alpha   90.00
_cell.angle_beta   90.00
_cell.angle_gamma   90.00
#
_symmetry.space_group_name_H-M   'P 1'
#
loop_
_entity.id
_entity.type
_entity.pdbx_description
1 polymer ?
#
loop_
_entity_poly.entity_id
_entity_poly.type
_entity_poly.pdbx_seq_one_letter_code
_entity_poly.pdbx_strand_id
1 'polypeptide(L)' 'MNVATLRAVFAGQTGPVRDIVSLNAGCALMLSGVVSDISEGIATVRATLDSGAAQKLLDAVIAVSTREAQRMEASS' A
#
# COMPACT_ATOMS: atom_id res chain seq x y z
N MET A 1 -12.67 -0.23 3.60
CA MET A 1 -11.71 -1.22 4.13
C MET A 1 -11.34 -0.81 5.55
N ASN A 2 -11.29 -1.75 6.51
CA ASN A 2 -10.87 -1.45 7.89
C ASN A 2 -9.37 -1.76 8.10
N VAL A 3 -8.82 -1.39 9.27
CA VAL A 3 -7.37 -1.53 9.52
C VAL A 3 -6.90 -2.98 9.58
N ALA A 4 -7.73 -3.88 10.14
CA ALA A 4 -7.38 -5.29 10.28
C ALA A 4 -7.28 -5.97 8.91
N THR A 5 -8.26 -5.71 8.03
CA THR A 5 -8.27 -6.20 6.66
C THR A 5 -7.08 -5.67 5.85
N LEU A 6 -6.75 -4.38 5.98
CA LEU A 6 -5.58 -3.81 5.29
C LEU A 6 -4.27 -4.47 5.75
N ARG A 7 -4.09 -4.62 7.06
CA ARG A 7 -2.91 -5.30 7.63
C ARG A 7 -2.80 -6.74 7.15
N ALA A 8 -3.92 -7.45 7.04
CA ALA A 8 -3.92 -8.82 6.56
C ALA A 8 -3.48 -8.92 5.09
N VAL A 9 -3.93 -8.00 4.23
CA VAL A 9 -3.45 -7.90 2.84
C VAL A 9 -1.94 -7.62 2.79
N PHE A 10 -1.44 -6.71 3.63
CA PHE A 10 0.00 -6.38 3.68
C PHE A 10 0.86 -7.51 4.26
N ALA A 11 0.27 -8.35 5.11
CA ALA A 11 0.90 -9.58 5.60
C ALA A 11 0.87 -10.73 4.57
N GLY A 12 0.41 -10.47 3.35
CA GLY A 12 0.41 -11.43 2.25
C GLY A 12 -0.85 -12.30 2.17
N GLN A 13 -1.88 -12.07 2.99
CA GLN A 13 -3.10 -12.87 2.94
C GLN A 13 -3.74 -12.81 1.55
N THR A 14 -3.97 -13.98 0.94
CA THR A 14 -4.61 -14.12 -0.36
C THR A 14 -6.13 -14.17 -0.25
N GLY A 15 -6.82 -13.81 -1.33
CA GLY A 15 -8.28 -13.85 -1.42
C GLY A 15 -8.89 -12.60 -2.05
N PRO A 16 -10.24 -12.51 -2.10
CA PRO A 16 -10.95 -11.51 -2.89
C PRO A 16 -10.59 -10.05 -2.57
N VAL A 17 -10.27 -9.76 -1.30
CA VAL A 17 -9.85 -8.43 -0.88
C VAL A 17 -8.49 -8.07 -1.48
N ARG A 18 -7.53 -9.00 -1.44
CA ARG A 18 -6.21 -8.78 -2.05
C ARG A 18 -6.34 -8.61 -3.57
N ASP A 19 -7.26 -9.35 -4.20
CA ASP A 19 -7.49 -9.24 -5.65
C ASP A 19 -8.04 -7.87 -6.04
N ILE A 20 -9.07 -7.36 -5.36
CA ILE A 20 -9.63 -6.03 -5.69
C ILE A 20 -8.63 -4.90 -5.38
N VAL A 21 -7.83 -5.03 -4.32
CA VAL A 21 -6.74 -4.08 -4.02
C VAL A 21 -5.67 -4.11 -5.11
N SER A 22 -5.25 -5.31 -5.54
CA SER A 22 -4.25 -5.46 -6.60
C SER A 22 -4.74 -4.92 -7.93
N LEU A 23 -6.01 -5.13 -8.27
CA LEU A 23 -6.63 -4.57 -9.47
C LEU A 23 -6.64 -3.04 -9.44
N ASN A 24 -7.17 -2.43 -8.39
CA ASN A 24 -7.27 -0.97 -8.29
C ASN A 24 -5.90 -0.29 -8.31
N ALA A 25 -4.94 -0.85 -7.58
CA ALA A 25 -3.56 -0.34 -7.57
C ALA A 25 -2.86 -0.58 -8.91
N GLY A 26 -3.08 -1.72 -9.57
CA GLY A 26 -2.56 -2.01 -10.90
C GLY A 26 -3.08 -1.03 -11.95
N CYS A 27 -4.37 -0.69 -11.92
CA CYS A 27 -4.95 0.36 -12.76
C CYS A 27 -4.32 1.73 -12.48
N ALA A 28 -4.07 2.08 -11.22
CA ALA A 28 -3.40 3.32 -10.87
C ALA A 28 -1.96 3.38 -11.42
N LEU A 29 -1.21 2.28 -11.33
CA LEU A 29 0.13 2.17 -11.93
C LEU A 29 0.08 2.36 -13.45
N MET A 30 -0.85 1.70 -14.14
CA MET A 30 -1.02 1.83 -15.59
C MET A 30 -1.37 3.27 -15.98
N LEU A 31 -2.34 3.89 -15.31
CA LEU A 31 -2.75 5.28 -15.58
C LEU A 31 -1.64 6.30 -15.29
N SER A 32 -0.71 5.97 -14.38
CA SER A 32 0.46 6.78 -14.10
C SER A 32 1.64 6.55 -15.08
N GLY A 33 1.51 5.61 -16.02
CA GLY A 33 2.55 5.27 -17.00
C GLY A 33 3.70 4.45 -16.45
N VAL A 34 3.56 3.86 -15.25
CA VAL A 34 4.61 3.03 -14.61
C VAL A 34 4.67 1.62 -15.22
N VAL A 35 3.54 1.13 -15.72
CA VAL A 35 3.40 -0.18 -16.38
C VAL A 35 2.62 -0.02 -17.68
N SER A 36 2.81 -0.93 -18.63
CA SER A 36 2.21 -0.85 -19.96
C SER A 36 0.80 -1.43 -20.02
N ASP A 37 0.45 -2.33 -19.11
CA ASP A 37 -0.86 -2.95 -19.02
C ASP A 37 -1.27 -3.31 -17.58
N ILE A 38 -2.55 -3.66 -17.41
CA ILE A 38 -3.14 -3.97 -16.10
C ILE A 38 -2.58 -5.28 -15.52
N SER A 39 -2.24 -6.27 -16.37
CA SER A 39 -1.70 -7.55 -15.91
C SER A 39 -0.33 -7.36 -15.26
N GLU A 40 0.54 -6.58 -15.91
CA GLU A 40 1.83 -6.13 -15.37
C GLU A 40 1.64 -5.34 -14.08
N GLY A 41 0.66 -4.43 -14.03
CA GLY A 41 0.31 -3.67 -12.83
C GLY A 41 -0.09 -4.56 -11.65
N ILE A 42 -0.96 -5.55 -11.88
CA ILE A 42 -1.38 -6.50 -10.85
C ILE A 42 -0.20 -7.34 -10.36
N ALA A 43 0.65 -7.83 -11.27
CA ALA A 43 1.84 -8.61 -10.91
C ALA A 43 2.81 -7.77 -10.05
N THR A 44 3.04 -6.52 -10.43
CA THR A 44 3.90 -5.57 -9.71
C THR A 44 3.36 -5.30 -8.30
N VAL A 45 2.05 -5.06 -8.16
CA VAL A 45 1.42 -4.84 -6.85
C VAL A 45 1.53 -6.10 -5.98
N ARG A 46 1.26 -7.28 -6.54
CA ARG A 46 1.39 -8.54 -5.79
C ARG A 46 2.82 -8.77 -5.29
N ALA A 47 3.83 -8.57 -6.14
CA ALA A 47 5.24 -8.65 -5.74
C ALA A 47 5.62 -7.61 -4.65
N THR A 48 5.05 -6.41 -4.72
CA THR A 48 5.24 -5.36 -3.71
C THR A 48 4.63 -5.74 -2.36
N LEU A 49 3.47 -6.39 -2.36
CA LEU A 49 2.84 -6.95 -1.15
C LEU A 49 3.67 -8.11 -0.59
N ASP A 50 4.04 -9.07 -1.43
CA ASP A 50 4.74 -10.30 -1.00
C ASP A 50 6.16 -10.03 -0.48
N SER A 51 6.84 -9.00 -1.00
CA SER A 51 8.16 -8.57 -0.51
C SER A 51 8.11 -7.80 0.82
N GLY A 52 6.90 -7.46 1.32
CA GLY A 52 6.70 -6.61 2.48
C GLY A 52 7.05 -5.13 2.26
N ALA A 53 7.33 -4.72 1.02
CA ALA A 53 7.65 -3.33 0.70
C ALA A 53 6.48 -2.38 1.02
N ALA A 54 5.24 -2.81 0.81
CA ALA A 54 4.04 -2.06 1.19
C ALA A 54 3.97 -1.81 2.71
N GLN A 55 4.31 -2.82 3.53
CA GLN A 55 4.33 -2.69 4.99
C GLN A 55 5.43 -1.70 5.44
N LYS A 56 6.64 -1.81 4.87
CA LYS A 56 7.74 -0.90 5.17
C LYS A 56 7.40 0.56 4.85
N LEU A 57 6.72 0.81 3.73
CA LEU A 57 6.26 2.14 3.37
C LEU A 57 5.23 2.67 4.39
N LEU A 58 4.28 1.84 4.79
CA LEU A 58 3.30 2.22 5.82
C LEU A 58 3.97 2.58 7.15
N ASP A 59 4.95 1.79 7.59
CA ASP A 59 5.71 2.06 8.81
C ASP A 59 6.46 3.41 8.71
N ALA A 60 7.03 3.73 7.55
CA ALA A 60 7.69 5.00 7.29
C ALA A 60 6.70 6.19 7.32
N VAL A 61 5.52 6.04 6.71
CA VAL A 61 4.46 7.05 6.73
C VAL A 61 3.99 7.30 8.16
N ILE A 62 3.74 6.25 8.94
CA ILE A 62 3.37 6.37 10.36
C ILE A 62 4.43 7.16 11.12
N ALA A 63 5.71 6.79 10.97
CA ALA A 63 6.81 7.48 11.65
C ALA A 63 6.89 8.97 11.30
N VAL A 64 6.68 9.34 10.04
CA VAL A 64 6.66 10.75 9.60
C VAL A 64 5.45 11.46 10.19
N SER A 65 4.24 10.93 10.00
CA SER A 65 3.01 11.58 10.47
C SER A 65 2.98 11.77 11.98
N THR A 66 3.49 10.81 12.76
CA THR A 66 3.59 10.94 14.23
C THR A 66 4.57 12.03 14.62
N ARG A 67 5.74 12.13 13.97
CA ARG A 67 6.70 13.21 14.25
C ARG A 67 6.14 14.58 13.95
N GLU A 68 5.43 14.74 12.84
CA GLU A 68 4.83 16.02 12.47
C GLU A 68 3.70 16.41 13.44
N ALA A 69 2.88 15.47 13.90
CA ALA A 69 1.87 15.73 14.93
C ALA A 69 2.50 16.25 16.25
N GLN A 70 3.59 15.61 16.71
CA GLN A 70 4.31 16.02 17.92
C GLN A 70 4.93 17.42 17.78
N ARG A 71 5.42 17.78 16.58
CA ARG A 71 5.95 19.12 16.31
C ARG A 71 4.87 20.19 16.39
N MET A 72 3.67 19.89 15.90
CA MET A 72 2.53 20.80 15.98
C MET A 72 2.07 21.02 17.43
N GLU A 73 2.06 19.97 18.24
CA GLU A 73 1.73 20.05 19.67
C GLU A 73 2.78 20.84 20.48
N ALA A 74 4.07 20.65 20.18
CA ALA A 74 5.15 21.35 20.87
C ALA A 74 5.29 22.83 20.49
N SER A 75 4.64 23.26 19.39
CA SER A 75 4.64 24.64 18.92
C SER A 75 3.36 25.40 19.30
N SER A 76 2.45 24.78 20.06
CA SER A 76 1.20 25.37 20.56
C SER A 76 1.26 25.64 22.06
#